data_AF-A0A6A6TVS6-F1
#
_entry.id   AF-A0A6A6TVS6-F1
#
_cell.length_a   1.000
_cell.length_b   1.000
_cell.length_c   1.000
_cell.angle_alpha   90.00
_cell.angle_beta   90.00
_cell.angle_gamma   90.00
#
_symmetry.space_group_name_H-M   'P 1'
#
loop_
_entity.id
_entity.type
_entity.pdbx_description
1 polymer ?
#
loop_
_entity_poly.entity_id
_entity_poly.type
_entity_poly.pdbx_seq_one_letter_code
_entity_poly.pdbx_strand_id
1 'polypeptide(L)'
;MLSSTYTALVAIVLPFLAAASPATLMPPGSACGANAKDNPSCTSSPFGTCCSVNGYCGRGVAYCGAGNCQAGDCVAPLSTVTTNGTCGPQYGGLICGDREFGPCCSIYGQCGRGDEHCSATLCVSGPCLKEDKTVGGPSLDGTCGSNFPNNRTCTGKAVAQFGACCSNFGFCGNATEHCAKANCASGSCLTL
;
A
#
# COMPACT_ATOMS: atom_id res chain seq x y z
N MET A 1 53.37 30.67 68.89
CA MET A 1 53.08 31.71 67.89
C MET A 1 52.94 31.02 66.54
N LEU A 2 51.84 31.32 65.83
CA LEU A 2 51.43 30.83 64.51
C LEU A 2 52.53 31.11 63.46
N SER A 3 52.69 30.42 62.33
CA SER A 3 51.72 30.19 61.24
C SER A 3 52.32 29.13 60.28
N SER A 4 51.59 28.07 59.93
CA SER A 4 50.62 27.97 58.83
C SER A 4 51.28 27.45 57.54
N THR A 5 51.17 26.14 57.37
CA THR A 5 51.62 25.36 56.23
C THR A 5 50.66 25.50 55.04
N TYR A 6 51.24 25.57 53.85
CA TYR A 6 50.58 25.68 52.56
C TYR A 6 49.81 24.38 52.25
N THR A 7 48.48 24.38 52.32
CA THR A 7 47.63 23.28 51.82
C THR A 7 47.08 23.64 50.44
N ALA A 8 47.67 23.05 49.41
CA ALA A 8 47.18 23.12 48.04
C ALA A 8 45.88 22.29 47.91
N LEU A 9 44.76 22.95 47.65
CA LEU A 9 43.49 22.33 47.29
C LEU A 9 43.56 21.82 45.84
N VAL A 10 43.81 20.53 45.67
CA VAL A 10 43.64 19.82 44.39
C VAL A 10 42.14 19.59 44.19
N ALA A 11 41.52 20.37 43.31
CA ALA A 11 40.14 20.14 42.89
C ALA A 11 40.08 18.85 42.06
N ILE A 12 39.56 17.78 42.65
CA ILE A 12 39.31 16.51 41.98
C ILE A 12 38.14 16.70 41.03
N VAL A 13 38.44 16.89 39.75
CA VAL A 13 37.45 16.89 38.68
C VAL A 13 37.10 15.43 38.41
N LEU A 14 36.06 14.92 39.07
CA LEU A 14 35.48 13.62 38.75
C LEU A 14 34.89 13.70 37.32
N PRO A 15 35.36 12.90 36.35
CA PRO A 15 34.67 12.81 35.08
C PRO A 15 33.32 12.14 35.34
N PHE A 16 32.24 12.88 35.10
CA PHE A 16 30.91 12.31 35.01
C PHE A 16 30.93 11.25 33.91
N LEU A 17 30.99 9.98 34.30
CA LEU A 17 30.62 8.86 33.45
C LEU A 17 29.11 8.96 33.23
N ALA A 18 28.73 9.71 32.20
CA ALA A 18 27.39 9.63 31.64
C ALA A 18 27.22 8.20 31.10
N ALA A 19 26.42 7.40 31.80
CA ALA A 19 25.94 6.13 31.27
C ALA A 19 25.18 6.42 29.97
N ALA A 20 25.74 6.01 28.84
CA ALA A 20 25.03 5.98 27.57
C ALA A 20 23.98 4.87 27.67
N SER A 21 22.73 5.26 27.89
CA SER A 21 21.57 4.38 27.79
C SER A 21 21.50 3.74 26.40
N PRO A 22 21.04 2.48 26.28
CA PRO A 22 20.80 1.88 24.97
C PRO A 22 19.76 2.71 24.21
N ALA A 23 20.05 3.00 22.95
CA ALA A 23 19.15 3.73 22.07
C ALA A 23 17.85 2.93 21.85
N THR A 24 16.80 3.27 22.58
CA THR A 24 15.42 2.98 22.19
C THR A 24 14.60 4.27 22.23
N LEU A 25 13.91 4.51 21.10
CA LEU A 25 12.90 5.53 20.79
C LEU A 25 13.34 6.98 20.49
N MET A 26 13.23 7.30 19.18
CA MET A 26 12.96 8.59 18.51
C MET A 26 13.14 9.91 19.31
N PRO A 27 14.03 10.85 18.87
CA PRO A 27 14.15 12.18 19.48
C PRO A 27 12.95 13.11 19.15
N PRO A 28 12.74 14.19 19.93
CA PRO A 28 11.50 14.97 19.97
C PRO A 28 11.33 15.83 18.72
N GLY A 29 10.54 15.36 17.76
CA GLY A 29 9.96 16.26 16.75
C GLY A 29 8.90 17.16 17.40
N SER A 30 8.71 18.37 16.88
CA SER A 30 7.50 19.13 17.21
C SER A 30 6.28 18.37 16.70
N ALA A 31 5.25 18.23 17.54
CA ALA A 31 4.00 17.59 17.13
C ALA A 31 3.39 18.38 15.94
N CYS A 32 2.75 17.66 15.02
CA CYS A 32 2.18 18.21 13.79
C CYS A 32 1.02 17.37 13.28
N GLY A 33 0.25 17.93 12.34
CA GLY A 33 -0.76 17.15 11.64
C GLY A 33 -1.98 16.82 12.50
N ALA A 34 -2.87 15.98 11.97
CA ALA A 34 -4.15 15.65 12.60
C ALA A 34 -4.01 14.92 13.96
N ASN A 35 -2.83 14.37 14.25
CA ASN A 35 -2.53 13.68 15.51
C ASN A 35 -2.14 14.65 16.63
N ALA A 36 -1.97 15.94 16.34
CA ALA A 36 -1.59 16.97 17.28
C ALA A 36 -2.74 17.96 17.51
N LYS A 37 -2.85 18.47 18.74
CA LYS A 37 -3.79 19.53 19.09
C LYS A 37 -3.57 20.73 18.16
N ASP A 38 -4.64 21.22 17.56
CA ASP A 38 -4.66 22.40 16.67
C ASP A 38 -3.96 22.22 15.31
N ASN A 39 -3.67 20.98 14.90
CA ASN A 39 -3.07 20.64 13.61
C ASN A 39 -1.84 21.50 13.20
N PRO A 40 -0.81 21.65 14.08
CA PRO A 40 0.34 22.49 13.81
C PRO A 40 1.12 22.06 12.56
N SER A 41 1.65 23.05 11.84
CA SER A 41 2.46 22.84 10.64
C SER A 41 3.96 22.77 10.95
N CYS A 42 4.70 22.09 10.08
CA CYS A 42 6.15 21.96 10.14
C CYS A 42 6.94 23.02 9.35
N THR A 43 6.26 24.00 8.71
CA THR A 43 6.85 24.96 7.76
C THR A 43 8.10 25.68 8.29
N SER A 44 8.19 25.93 9.60
CA SER A 44 9.33 26.61 10.25
C SER A 44 9.98 25.76 11.36
N SER A 45 9.76 24.45 11.36
CA SER A 45 10.27 23.57 12.40
C SER A 45 11.78 23.32 12.22
N PRO A 46 12.60 23.41 13.28
CA PRO A 46 14.03 23.08 13.20
C PRO A 46 14.26 21.60 12.91
N PHE A 47 13.25 20.75 13.18
CA PHE A 47 13.29 19.31 12.97
C PHE A 47 13.13 18.94 11.48
N GLY A 48 12.47 19.79 10.70
CA GLY A 48 12.23 19.61 9.27
C GLY A 48 10.81 19.98 8.86
N THR A 49 10.58 20.14 7.57
CA THR A 49 9.33 20.67 7.01
C THR A 49 8.26 19.63 6.75
N CYS A 50 8.56 18.35 6.96
CA CYS A 50 7.63 17.25 6.71
C CYS A 50 6.97 16.80 8.00
N CYS A 51 5.65 16.71 7.99
CA CYS A 51 4.88 16.11 9.06
C CYS A 51 4.72 14.62 8.79
N SER A 52 5.34 13.78 9.60
CA SER A 52 5.19 12.33 9.48
C SER A 52 3.75 11.89 9.79
N VAL A 53 3.33 10.72 9.30
CA VAL A 53 2.05 10.09 9.65
C VAL A 53 1.89 9.83 11.15
N ASN A 54 3.01 9.76 11.89
CA ASN A 54 3.02 9.63 13.34
C ASN A 54 2.84 10.98 14.07
N GLY A 55 2.67 12.09 13.33
CA GLY A 55 2.39 13.40 13.89
C GLY A 55 3.60 14.15 14.41
N TYR A 56 4.78 13.93 13.81
CA TYR A 56 6.01 14.62 14.19
C TYR A 56 6.70 15.25 12.99
N CYS A 57 7.21 16.48 13.17
CA CYS A 57 8.03 17.15 12.17
C CYS A 57 9.41 16.51 12.05
N GLY A 58 9.90 16.38 10.83
CA GLY A 58 11.25 15.86 10.57
C GLY A 58 11.70 15.99 9.11
N ARG A 59 12.84 15.37 8.80
CA ARG A 59 13.47 15.32 7.47
C ARG A 59 13.70 13.88 7.03
N GLY A 60 13.90 13.67 5.73
CA GLY A 60 14.24 12.36 5.17
C GLY A 60 13.04 11.42 5.06
N VAL A 61 13.26 10.23 4.51
CA VAL A 61 12.18 9.32 4.07
C VAL A 61 11.22 8.87 5.19
N ALA A 62 11.67 8.82 6.45
CA ALA A 62 10.83 8.47 7.59
C ALA A 62 9.78 9.54 7.95
N TYR A 63 9.96 10.77 7.46
CA TYR A 63 9.05 11.91 7.71
C TYR A 63 8.44 12.45 6.43
N CYS A 64 9.25 12.56 5.37
CA CYS A 64 8.90 13.14 4.09
C CYS A 64 8.55 12.09 3.03
N GLY A 65 8.85 10.81 3.27
CA GLY A 65 8.67 9.77 2.25
C GLY A 65 7.19 9.52 1.94
N ALA A 66 6.94 8.99 0.74
CA ALA A 66 5.61 8.55 0.33
C ALA A 66 5.02 7.58 1.35
N GLY A 67 3.77 7.84 1.77
CA GLY A 67 3.06 7.08 2.81
C GLY A 67 3.56 7.27 4.25
N ASN A 68 4.68 7.97 4.45
CA ASN A 68 5.16 8.36 5.77
C ASN A 68 4.95 9.86 6.06
N CYS A 69 4.51 10.64 5.08
CA CYS A 69 4.26 12.07 5.19
C CYS A 69 2.77 12.39 5.05
N GLN A 70 2.19 13.12 6.01
CA GLN A 70 0.78 13.55 6.00
C GLN A 70 0.61 15.03 5.59
N ALA A 71 1.63 15.86 5.75
CA ALA A 71 1.61 17.29 5.41
C ALA A 71 3.02 17.88 5.29
N GLY A 72 3.15 19.05 4.68
CA GLY A 72 4.44 19.75 4.50
C GLY A 72 5.15 19.38 3.20
N ASP A 73 6.48 19.41 3.18
CA ASP A 73 7.30 19.11 1.99
C ASP A 73 7.42 17.60 1.74
N CYS A 74 6.27 16.93 1.64
CA CYS A 74 6.22 15.52 1.32
C CYS A 74 6.87 15.27 -0.04
N VAL A 75 7.82 14.33 -0.06
CA VAL A 75 8.39 13.83 -1.30
C VAL A 75 7.30 12.95 -1.92
N ALA A 76 6.79 13.36 -3.09
CA ALA A 76 6.06 12.46 -3.94
C ALA A 76 6.88 11.17 -4.12
N PRO A 77 6.26 9.98 -4.23
CA PRO A 77 7.01 8.74 -4.37
C PRO A 77 8.06 8.91 -5.46
N LEU A 78 9.34 8.77 -5.09
CA LEU A 78 10.42 8.64 -6.06
C LEU A 78 10.00 7.49 -6.95
N SER A 79 9.70 7.80 -8.21
CA SER A 79 9.29 6.82 -9.21
C SER A 79 10.50 6.01 -9.67
N THR A 80 11.33 5.58 -8.72
CA THR A 80 12.49 4.73 -8.93
C THR A 80 11.98 3.30 -9.03
N VAL A 81 12.28 2.65 -10.15
CA VAL A 81 11.92 1.26 -10.39
C VAL A 81 12.75 0.35 -9.46
N THR A 82 12.08 -0.59 -8.81
CA THR A 82 12.73 -1.58 -7.95
C THR A 82 13.68 -2.50 -8.71
N THR A 83 14.77 -2.92 -8.07
CA THR A 83 15.73 -3.90 -8.62
C THR A 83 15.60 -5.28 -7.98
N ASN A 84 14.80 -5.42 -6.93
CA ASN A 84 14.64 -6.68 -6.18
C ASN A 84 13.16 -7.09 -6.00
N GLY A 85 12.25 -6.37 -6.63
CA GLY A 85 10.81 -6.66 -6.60
C GLY A 85 10.05 -6.03 -5.44
N THR A 86 10.68 -5.29 -4.53
CA THR A 86 9.95 -4.59 -3.46
C THR A 86 9.43 -3.22 -3.90
N CYS A 87 8.28 -2.81 -3.39
CA CYS A 87 7.60 -1.58 -3.83
C CYS A 87 6.69 -0.96 -2.77
N GLY A 88 6.29 0.28 -2.99
CA GLY A 88 5.35 0.97 -2.12
C GLY A 88 6.00 1.70 -0.95
N PRO A 89 5.20 2.27 -0.03
CA PRO A 89 5.66 3.24 0.97
C PRO A 89 6.65 2.64 1.98
N GLN A 90 6.54 1.34 2.28
CA GLN A 90 7.46 0.62 3.18
C GLN A 90 8.88 0.55 2.62
N TYR A 91 9.02 0.65 1.29
CA TYR A 91 10.29 0.60 0.58
C TYR A 91 10.62 1.96 -0.06
N GLY A 92 10.29 3.06 0.64
CA GLY A 92 10.64 4.41 0.21
C GLY A 92 9.91 4.89 -1.05
N GLY A 93 8.78 4.27 -1.38
CA GLY A 93 7.98 4.62 -2.56
C GLY A 93 8.48 4.01 -3.87
N LEU A 94 9.35 2.99 -3.81
CA LEU A 94 9.77 2.23 -5.00
C LEU A 94 8.55 1.77 -5.82
N ILE A 95 8.69 1.84 -7.13
CA ILE A 95 7.65 1.40 -8.06
C ILE A 95 8.06 0.12 -8.78
N CYS A 96 7.06 -0.58 -9.27
CA CYS A 96 7.24 -1.76 -10.07
C CYS A 96 7.54 -1.43 -11.53
N GLY A 97 8.33 -2.27 -12.18
CA GLY A 97 8.60 -2.20 -13.62
C GLY A 97 7.93 -3.35 -14.36
N ASP A 98 7.74 -3.21 -15.68
CA ASP A 98 6.90 -4.14 -16.45
C ASP A 98 7.50 -5.54 -16.66
N ARG A 99 8.82 -5.71 -16.50
CA ARG A 99 9.55 -6.90 -16.98
C ARG A 99 9.79 -7.98 -15.93
N GLU A 100 10.67 -7.73 -14.97
CA GLU A 100 11.23 -8.79 -14.13
C GLU A 100 10.24 -9.24 -13.06
N PHE A 101 9.68 -8.28 -12.33
CA PHE A 101 8.76 -8.55 -11.23
C PHE A 101 7.29 -8.31 -11.62
N GLY A 102 7.02 -7.56 -12.69
CA GLY A 102 5.67 -7.20 -13.11
C GLY A 102 5.23 -5.85 -12.54
N PRO A 103 4.20 -5.22 -13.13
CA PRO A 103 3.97 -3.79 -13.00
C PRO A 103 3.14 -3.38 -11.77
N CYS A 104 2.48 -4.32 -11.09
CA CYS A 104 1.58 -4.02 -9.97
C CYS A 104 2.29 -4.15 -8.65
N CYS A 105 2.15 -3.16 -7.79
CA CYS A 105 2.64 -3.19 -6.42
C CYS A 105 1.54 -3.65 -5.47
N SER A 106 1.74 -4.78 -4.80
CA SER A 106 0.77 -5.31 -3.86
C SER A 106 0.78 -4.58 -2.50
N ILE A 107 -0.26 -4.77 -1.69
CA ILE A 107 -0.35 -4.32 -0.29
C ILE A 107 0.75 -4.91 0.60
N TYR A 108 1.35 -6.03 0.17
CA TYR A 108 2.49 -6.67 0.84
C TYR A 108 3.83 -6.03 0.42
N GLY A 109 3.80 -5.01 -0.44
CA GLY A 109 4.98 -4.29 -0.92
C GLY A 109 5.83 -5.11 -1.88
N GLN A 110 5.19 -5.98 -2.67
CA GLN A 110 5.85 -6.81 -3.68
C GLN A 110 5.31 -6.50 -5.07
N CYS A 111 6.19 -6.54 -6.06
CA CYS A 111 5.85 -6.40 -7.47
C CYS A 111 5.38 -7.72 -8.06
N GLY A 112 4.34 -7.67 -8.87
CA GLY A 112 3.78 -8.86 -9.50
C GLY A 112 2.84 -8.58 -10.67
N ARG A 113 2.21 -9.67 -11.10
CA ARG A 113 1.18 -9.72 -12.15
C ARG A 113 -0.03 -10.50 -11.62
N GLY A 114 -1.17 -10.34 -12.30
CA GLY A 114 -2.38 -11.08 -12.00
C GLY A 114 -3.06 -10.62 -10.70
N ASP A 115 -4.17 -11.25 -10.36
CA ASP A 115 -5.08 -10.77 -9.31
C ASP A 115 -4.42 -10.71 -7.93
N GLU A 116 -3.45 -11.58 -7.64
CA GLU A 116 -2.71 -11.59 -6.37
C GLU A 116 -1.89 -10.31 -6.12
N HIS A 117 -1.63 -9.52 -7.16
CA HIS A 117 -0.89 -8.26 -7.08
C HIS A 117 -1.65 -7.07 -7.62
N CYS A 118 -2.46 -7.28 -8.66
CA CYS A 118 -3.11 -6.22 -9.40
C CYS A 118 -4.58 -6.02 -8.99
N SER A 119 -5.21 -6.91 -8.23
CA SER A 119 -6.63 -6.74 -7.86
C SER A 119 -6.89 -5.46 -7.06
N ALA A 120 -8.12 -4.96 -7.12
CA ALA A 120 -8.51 -3.71 -6.46
C ALA A 120 -8.26 -3.70 -4.95
N THR A 121 -8.32 -4.87 -4.30
CA THR A 121 -8.13 -5.02 -2.86
C THR A 121 -6.68 -5.28 -2.47
N LEU A 122 -5.85 -5.74 -3.40
CA LEU A 122 -4.46 -6.11 -3.15
C LEU A 122 -3.44 -5.16 -3.78
N CYS A 123 -3.83 -4.23 -4.64
CA CYS A 123 -2.91 -3.33 -5.34
C CYS A 123 -2.86 -1.93 -4.72
N VAL A 124 -1.64 -1.44 -4.46
CA VAL A 124 -1.36 -0.11 -3.90
C VAL A 124 -0.90 0.89 -4.98
N SER A 125 -0.15 0.44 -5.98
CA SER A 125 0.32 1.28 -7.08
C SER A 125 0.63 0.46 -8.35
N GLY A 126 0.81 1.15 -9.49
CA GLY A 126 0.92 0.51 -10.81
C GLY A 126 -0.44 0.40 -11.51
N PRO A 127 -0.59 -0.47 -12.52
CA PRO A 127 -1.83 -0.68 -13.25
C PRO A 127 -2.80 -1.55 -12.42
N CYS A 128 -3.19 -1.05 -11.26
CA CYS A 128 -4.18 -1.71 -10.41
C CYS A 128 -5.49 -1.89 -11.17
N LEU A 129 -6.00 -3.11 -11.15
CA LEU A 129 -7.34 -3.42 -11.58
C LEU A 129 -8.28 -2.63 -10.67
N LYS A 130 -8.96 -1.65 -11.23
CA LYS A 130 -10.22 -1.21 -10.65
C LYS A 130 -11.15 -2.38 -10.87
N GLU A 131 -11.92 -2.78 -9.84
CA GLU A 131 -12.94 -3.80 -10.06
C GLU A 131 -13.72 -3.37 -11.29
N ASP A 132 -13.77 -4.30 -12.25
CA ASP A 132 -14.35 -4.15 -13.58
C ASP A 132 -13.44 -3.62 -14.71
N LYS A 133 -12.76 -4.51 -15.47
CA LYS A 133 -12.55 -4.44 -16.95
C LYS A 133 -11.87 -5.70 -17.53
N THR A 134 -12.45 -6.88 -17.33
CA THR A 134 -12.27 -7.91 -18.36
C THR A 134 -13.60 -8.04 -19.05
N VAL A 135 -13.76 -7.29 -20.15
CA VAL A 135 -14.82 -7.57 -21.11
C VAL A 135 -14.67 -9.03 -21.51
N GLY A 136 -15.70 -9.85 -21.29
CA GLY A 136 -15.59 -11.31 -21.53
C GLY A 136 -15.02 -12.14 -20.36
N GLY A 137 -14.66 -11.53 -19.23
CA GLY A 137 -14.11 -12.26 -18.08
C GLY A 137 -15.15 -12.97 -17.20
N PRO A 138 -14.71 -13.80 -16.24
CA PRO A 138 -15.58 -14.64 -15.41
C PRO A 138 -16.58 -13.83 -14.59
N SER A 139 -17.86 -14.20 -14.60
CA SER A 139 -18.88 -13.52 -13.78
C SER A 139 -18.60 -13.65 -12.27
N LEU A 140 -18.84 -12.58 -11.51
CA LEU A 140 -18.65 -12.54 -10.05
C LEU A 140 -19.97 -12.48 -9.27
N ASP A 141 -21.05 -12.10 -9.94
CA ASP A 141 -22.39 -11.92 -9.38
C ASP A 141 -23.45 -12.79 -10.08
N GLY A 142 -23.02 -13.63 -11.02
CA GLY A 142 -23.90 -14.48 -11.81
C GLY A 142 -24.50 -13.80 -13.05
N THR A 143 -24.19 -12.53 -13.32
CA THR A 143 -24.61 -11.86 -14.57
C THR A 143 -23.62 -12.11 -15.71
N CYS A 144 -24.11 -12.20 -16.95
CA CYS A 144 -23.30 -12.56 -18.11
C CYS A 144 -23.86 -12.01 -19.43
N GLY A 145 -23.03 -12.07 -20.47
CA GLY A 145 -23.44 -11.68 -21.82
C GLY A 145 -23.62 -10.17 -22.00
N SER A 146 -23.98 -9.78 -23.21
CA SER A 146 -24.09 -8.37 -23.63
C SER A 146 -25.21 -7.56 -22.96
N ASN A 147 -26.09 -8.21 -22.20
CA ASN A 147 -27.18 -7.55 -21.46
C ASN A 147 -26.68 -6.82 -20.21
N PHE A 148 -25.46 -7.13 -19.75
CA PHE A 148 -24.85 -6.57 -18.55
C PHE A 148 -23.53 -5.89 -18.87
N PRO A 149 -23.06 -4.95 -18.01
CA PRO A 149 -21.76 -4.32 -18.17
C PRO A 149 -20.65 -5.37 -18.36
N ASN A 150 -19.76 -5.10 -19.31
CA ASN A 150 -18.52 -5.86 -19.52
C ASN A 150 -18.71 -7.30 -20.01
N ASN A 151 -19.87 -7.64 -20.56
CA ASN A 151 -20.09 -8.87 -21.33
C ASN A 151 -19.48 -10.11 -20.66
N ARG A 152 -19.75 -10.30 -19.36
CA ARG A 152 -19.08 -11.33 -18.54
C ARG A 152 -19.44 -12.73 -19.03
N THR A 153 -18.58 -13.71 -18.76
CA THR A 153 -18.77 -15.12 -19.15
C THR A 153 -18.99 -16.02 -17.95
N CYS A 154 -19.72 -17.11 -18.16
CA CYS A 154 -19.99 -18.11 -17.12
C CYS A 154 -18.91 -19.20 -17.04
N THR A 155 -17.73 -18.95 -17.61
CA THR A 155 -16.66 -19.94 -17.76
C THR A 155 -15.45 -19.58 -16.91
N GLY A 156 -14.87 -20.56 -16.22
CA GLY A 156 -13.66 -20.41 -15.40
C GLY A 156 -13.87 -20.78 -13.92
N LYS A 157 -12.76 -20.92 -13.17
CA LYS A 157 -12.78 -21.39 -11.77
C LYS A 157 -13.55 -20.46 -10.82
N ALA A 158 -13.58 -19.15 -11.10
CA ALA A 158 -14.27 -18.15 -10.28
C ALA A 158 -15.81 -18.23 -10.34
N VAL A 159 -16.39 -18.95 -11.31
CA VAL A 159 -17.83 -18.94 -11.62
C VAL A 159 -18.54 -20.25 -11.25
N ALA A 160 -17.83 -21.21 -10.64
CA ALA A 160 -18.35 -22.57 -10.40
C ALA A 160 -19.65 -22.59 -9.57
N GLN A 161 -19.89 -21.58 -8.75
CA GLN A 161 -21.09 -21.44 -7.93
C GLN A 161 -22.33 -20.97 -8.70
N PHE A 162 -22.16 -20.28 -9.83
CA PHE A 162 -23.29 -19.77 -10.62
C PHE A 162 -23.65 -20.67 -11.80
N GLY A 163 -22.72 -21.51 -12.26
CA GLY A 163 -22.94 -22.45 -13.34
C GLY A 163 -22.32 -22.03 -14.68
N ALA A 164 -22.27 -22.97 -15.62
CA ALA A 164 -21.41 -22.89 -16.81
C ALA A 164 -22.08 -22.30 -18.05
N CYS A 165 -23.41 -22.12 -18.05
CA CYS A 165 -24.18 -21.62 -19.18
C CYS A 165 -24.62 -20.19 -18.93
N CYS A 166 -24.42 -19.31 -19.90
CA CYS A 166 -25.00 -17.97 -19.90
C CYS A 166 -26.33 -18.01 -20.62
N SER A 167 -27.43 -17.75 -19.92
CA SER A 167 -28.76 -17.67 -20.56
C SER A 167 -28.89 -16.43 -21.46
N ASN A 168 -29.85 -16.45 -22.36
CA ASN A 168 -30.23 -15.30 -23.18
C ASN A 168 -30.70 -14.10 -22.34
N PHE A 169 -31.11 -14.33 -21.10
CA PHE A 169 -31.46 -13.29 -20.12
C PHE A 169 -30.25 -12.72 -19.40
N GLY A 170 -29.05 -13.24 -19.66
CA GLY A 170 -27.78 -12.77 -19.11
C GLY A 170 -27.51 -13.25 -17.68
N PHE A 171 -27.95 -14.46 -17.35
CA PHE A 171 -27.66 -15.08 -16.04
C PHE A 171 -26.93 -16.42 -16.22
N CYS A 172 -25.97 -16.68 -15.34
CA CYS A 172 -25.26 -17.95 -15.26
C CYS A 172 -26.11 -19.03 -14.59
N GLY A 173 -26.07 -20.25 -15.13
CA GLY A 173 -26.76 -21.41 -14.57
C GLY A 173 -26.25 -22.73 -15.13
N ASN A 174 -26.70 -23.84 -14.53
CA ASN A 174 -26.46 -25.21 -15.02
C ASN A 174 -27.74 -25.93 -15.46
N ALA A 175 -28.92 -25.35 -15.17
CA ALA A 175 -30.20 -25.96 -15.50
C ALA A 175 -30.51 -25.83 -16.99
N THR A 176 -31.41 -26.68 -17.49
CA THR A 176 -31.88 -26.68 -18.88
C THR A 176 -32.43 -25.31 -19.31
N GLU A 177 -33.02 -24.55 -18.39
CA GLU A 177 -33.51 -23.17 -18.62
C GLU A 177 -32.39 -22.19 -19.01
N HIS A 178 -31.14 -22.48 -18.64
CA HIS A 178 -29.96 -21.69 -18.98
C HIS A 178 -29.19 -22.32 -20.14
N CYS A 179 -29.10 -23.65 -20.17
CA CYS A 179 -28.22 -24.39 -21.07
C CYS A 179 -28.89 -24.89 -22.34
N ALA A 180 -30.23 -24.95 -22.43
CA ALA A 180 -30.91 -25.41 -23.64
C ALA A 180 -30.51 -24.57 -24.85
N LYS A 181 -30.40 -25.20 -26.02
CA LYS A 181 -30.00 -24.55 -27.28
C LYS A 181 -30.78 -23.26 -27.58
N ALA A 182 -32.08 -23.24 -27.27
CA ALA A 182 -32.93 -22.08 -27.50
C ALA A 182 -32.71 -20.94 -26.49
N ASN A 183 -32.15 -21.24 -25.32
CA ASN A 183 -32.06 -20.33 -24.17
C ASN A 183 -30.63 -19.96 -23.77
N CYS A 184 -29.61 -20.60 -24.35
CA CYS A 184 -28.22 -20.39 -24.02
C CYS A 184 -27.55 -19.44 -25.01
N ALA A 185 -27.01 -18.34 -24.51
CA ALA A 185 -26.30 -17.33 -25.28
C ALA A 185 -24.81 -17.68 -25.47
N SER A 186 -24.17 -18.23 -24.43
CA SER A 186 -22.75 -18.61 -24.45
C SER A 186 -22.39 -19.58 -23.32
N GLY A 187 -21.16 -20.11 -23.33
CA GLY A 187 -20.68 -21.08 -22.35
C GLY A 187 -20.99 -22.52 -22.76
N SER A 188 -21.29 -23.38 -21.78
CA SER A 188 -21.52 -24.81 -21.99
C SER A 188 -22.94 -25.15 -22.50
N CYS A 189 -23.35 -24.50 -23.59
CA CYS A 189 -24.68 -24.70 -24.18
C CYS A 189 -24.90 -26.14 -24.65
N LEU A 190 -26.10 -26.66 -24.44
CA LEU A 190 -26.55 -27.95 -24.96
C LEU A 190 -26.80 -27.84 -26.47
N THR A 191 -26.43 -28.88 -27.20
CA THR A 191 -26.48 -28.91 -28.68
C THR A 191 -27.68 -29.66 -29.25
N LEU A 192 -28.43 -30.37 -28.40
CA LEU A 192 -29.58 -31.22 -28.73
C LEU A 192 -30.90 -30.55 -28.30
#